data_AF-A0A6A4HN55-F1
#
_entry.id   AF-A0A6A4HN55-F1
#
_cell.length_a   1.000
_cell.length_b   1.000
_cell.length_c   1.000
_cell.angle_alpha   90.00
_cell.angle_beta   90.00
_cell.angle_gamma   90.00
#
_symmetry.space_group_name_H-M   'P 1'
#
loop_
_entity.id
_entity.type
_entity.pdbx_description
1 polymer ?
#
loop_
_entity_poly.entity_id
_entity_poly.type
_entity_poly.pdbx_seq_one_letter_code
_entity_poly.pdbx_strand_id
1 'polypeptide(L)' 'NLSLRPRGDPIIGHLRKLPPPNQLSEVFHEWAKEYGDVMCLEVLGRKMIILDTLEAANDLLEKR' A
#
# COMPACT_ATOMS: atom_id res chain seq x y z
N ASN A 1 -14.81 1.14 -10.30
CA ASN A 1 -13.82 0.35 -11.06
C ASN A 1 -12.54 0.18 -10.23
N LEU A 2 -12.46 -0.90 -9.45
CA LEU A 2 -11.44 -1.18 -8.43
C LEU A 2 -10.14 -1.79 -9.00
N SER A 3 -9.55 -1.21 -10.05
CA SER A 3 -8.39 -1.82 -10.73
C SER A 3 -7.02 -1.22 -10.37
N LEU A 4 -6.92 -0.34 -9.37
CA LEU A 4 -5.70 0.44 -9.09
C LEU A 4 -4.79 -0.15 -8.01
N ARG A 5 -4.77 -1.47 -7.79
CA ARG A 5 -3.84 -2.08 -6.82
C ARG A 5 -3.20 -3.34 -7.41
N PRO A 6 -1.92 -3.63 -7.10
CA PRO A 6 -1.32 -4.91 -7.44
C PRO A 6 -2.23 -6.02 -6.95
N ARG A 7 -2.54 -7.01 -7.79
CA ARG A 7 -3.42 -8.12 -7.36
C ARG A 7 -2.70 -9.00 -6.35
N GLY A 8 -3.25 -9.21 -5.16
CA GLY A 8 -2.70 -10.18 -4.20
C GLY A 8 -2.81 -11.61 -4.72
N ASP A 9 -1.81 -12.44 -4.41
CA ASP A 9 -1.85 -13.88 -4.69
C ASP A 9 -2.84 -14.58 -3.74
N PRO A 10 -3.45 -15.71 -4.15
CA PRO A 10 -4.27 -16.52 -3.26
C PRO A 10 -3.49 -16.89 -1.98
N ILE A 11 -4.16 -16.83 -0.83
CA ILE A 11 -3.67 -17.24 0.50
C ILE A 11 -2.58 -16.32 1.09
N ILE A 12 -1.58 -15.91 0.32
CA ILE A 12 -0.42 -15.15 0.82
C ILE A 12 -0.53 -13.64 0.58
N GLY A 13 -1.48 -13.19 -0.23
CA GLY A 13 -1.64 -11.79 -0.60
C GLY A 13 -0.42 -11.25 -1.36
N HIS A 14 0.16 -10.16 -0.89
CA HIS A 14 1.21 -9.39 -1.54
C HIS A 14 2.60 -9.73 -1.01
N LEU A 15 2.75 -10.79 -0.22
CA LEU A 15 4.01 -11.13 0.45
C LEU A 15 5.23 -11.13 -0.50
N ARG A 16 5.11 -11.74 -1.68
CA ARG A 16 6.20 -11.80 -2.67
C ARG A 16 6.48 -10.48 -3.39
N LYS A 17 5.59 -9.50 -3.24
CA LYS A 17 5.70 -8.16 -3.84
C LYS A 17 6.28 -7.14 -2.87
N LEU A 18 6.47 -7.53 -1.60
CA LEU A 18 7.11 -6.63 -0.64
C LEU A 18 8.57 -6.42 -1.01
N PRO A 19 9.02 -5.17 -1.09
CA PRO A 19 10.43 -4.88 -1.28
C PRO A 19 11.22 -5.20 0.00
N PRO A 20 12.54 -5.33 -0.09
CA PRO A 20 13.43 -5.39 1.07
C PRO A 20 13.23 -4.20 2.03
N PRO A 21 13.46 -4.35 3.35
CA PRO A 21 13.18 -3.30 4.33
C PRO A 21 13.86 -1.95 4.05
N ASN A 22 15.08 -1.97 3.49
CA ASN A 22 15.84 -0.77 3.14
C ASN A 22 15.30 -0.05 1.88
N GLN A 23 14.37 -0.65 1.15
CA GLN A 23 13.79 -0.10 -0.09
C GLN A 23 12.28 0.17 0.03
N LEU A 24 11.66 -0.14 1.18
CA LEU A 24 10.21 0.00 1.39
C LEU A 24 9.68 1.38 1.02
N SER A 25 10.32 2.44 1.52
CA SER A 25 9.88 3.82 1.29
C SER A 25 9.95 4.20 -0.18
N GLU A 26 11.06 3.89 -0.86
CA GLU A 26 11.27 4.24 -2.27
C GLU A 26 10.28 3.51 -3.17
N VAL A 27 10.13 2.19 -2.99
CA VAL A 27 9.23 1.38 -3.81
C VAL A 27 7.76 1.75 -3.57
N PHE A 28 7.35 2.01 -2.34
CA PHE A 28 5.99 2.45 -2.06
C PHE A 28 5.70 3.85 -2.61
N HIS A 29 6.68 4.75 -2.61
CA HIS A 29 6.53 6.05 -3.25
C HIS A 29 6.38 5.92 -4.77
N GLU A 30 7.16 5.06 -5.43
CA GLU A 30 6.97 4.79 -6.86
C GLU A 30 5.60 4.16 -7.16
N TRP A 31 5.13 3.25 -6.29
CA TRP A 31 3.80 2.69 -6.41
C TRP A 31 2.69 3.73 -6.20
N ALA A 32 2.88 4.70 -5.31
CA ALA A 32 1.90 5.77 -5.09
C ALA A 32 1.68 6.61 -6.37
N LYS A 33 2.74 6.82 -7.17
CA LYS A 33 2.63 7.49 -8.47
C LYS A 33 1.74 6.72 -9.46
N GLU A 34 1.69 5.39 -9.36
CA GLU A 34 0.88 4.53 -10.25
C GLU A 34 -0.52 4.25 -9.70
N TYR A 35 -0.63 4.04 -8.39
CA TYR A 35 -1.82 3.49 -7.72
C TYR A 35 -2.55 4.50 -6.82
N GLY A 36 -1.95 5.67 -6.60
CA GLY A 36 -2.44 6.74 -5.74
C GLY A 36 -1.89 6.68 -4.32
N ASP A 37 -2.03 7.81 -3.61
CA ASP A 37 -1.42 8.06 -2.29
C ASP A 37 -1.98 7.18 -1.15
N VAL A 38 -3.06 6.42 -1.40
CA VAL A 38 -3.70 5.52 -0.42
C VAL A 38 -3.80 4.09 -0.99
N MET A 39 -2.85 3.25 -0.61
CA MET A 39 -2.80 1.85 -1.03
C MET A 39 -3.17 0.91 0.12
N CYS A 40 -3.80 -0.21 -0.23
CA CYS A 40 -4.05 -1.30 0.70
C CYS A 40 -3.35 -2.55 0.19
N LEU A 41 -2.41 -3.05 0.98
CA LEU A 41 -1.80 -4.36 0.78
C LEU A 41 -2.40 -5.34 1.79
N GLU A 42 -2.26 -6.62 1.48
CA GLU A 42 -2.61 -7.72 2.37
C GLU A 42 -1.43 -8.69 2.39
N VAL A 43 -0.95 -9.09 3.57
CA VAL A 43 0.17 -10.00 3.74
C VAL A 43 -0.24 -11.05 4.76
N LEU A 44 -0.37 -12.30 4.33
CA LEU A 44 -0.79 -13.43 5.18
C LEU A 44 -2.06 -13.10 6.01
N GLY A 45 -3.09 -12.55 5.35
CA GLY A 45 -4.36 -12.16 5.97
C GLY A 45 -4.34 -10.84 6.76
N ARG A 46 -3.18 -10.17 6.90
CA ARG A 46 -3.07 -8.89 7.59
C ARG A 46 -3.11 -7.74 6.57
N LYS A 47 -4.05 -6.82 6.74
CA LYS A 47 -4.17 -5.63 5.88
C LYS A 47 -3.23 -4.52 6.35
N MET A 48 -2.57 -3.89 5.40
CA MET A 48 -1.63 -2.79 5.59
C MET A 48 -2.08 -1.63 4.72
N ILE A 49 -2.33 -0.47 5.34
CA ILE A 49 -2.63 0.76 4.61
C ILE A 49 -1.34 1.57 4.51
N ILE A 50 -0.99 1.96 3.29
CA ILE A 50 0.17 2.79 2.98
C ILE A 50 -0.35 4.16 2.57
N LEU A 51 0.20 5.19 3.20
CA LEU A 51 -0.15 6.60 3.00
C LEU A 51 1.13 7.33 2.56
N ASP A 52 1.17 7.79 1.31
CA ASP A 52 2.38 8.41 0.74
C ASP A 52 2.48 9.92 1.05
N THR A 53 1.33 10.59 1.23
CA THR A 53 1.27 12.04 1.45
C THR A 53 0.77 12.40 2.85
N LEU A 54 1.18 13.58 3.33
CA LEU A 54 0.69 14.14 4.58
C LEU A 54 -0.83 14.39 4.53
N GLU A 55 -1.35 14.82 3.38
CA GLU A 55 -2.78 14.99 3.15
C GLU A 55 -3.53 13.67 3.33
N ALA A 56 -3.08 12.58 2.71
CA ALA A 56 -3.67 11.26 2.89
C ALA A 56 -3.61 10.76 4.35
N ALA A 57 -2.51 11.05 5.04
CA ALA A 57 -2.36 10.74 6.47
C ALA A 57 -3.37 11.52 7.33
N ASN A 58 -3.47 12.83 7.13
CA ASN A 58 -4.41 13.68 7.87
C ASN A 58 -5.86 13.28 7.57
N ASP A 59 -6.22 13.11 6.30
CA ASP A 59 -7.58 12.72 5.90
C ASP A 59 -8.05 11.41 6.54
N LEU A 60 -7.15 10.43 6.67
CA LEU A 60 -7.47 9.12 7.21
C LEU A 60 -7.43 9.09 8.75
N LEU A 61 -6.51 9.83 9.36
CA LEU A 61 -6.23 9.77 10.81
C LEU A 61 -6.94 10.86 11.61
N GLU A 62 -7.19 12.06 11.07
CA GLU A 62 -7.87 13.14 11.80
C GLU A 62 -9.38 12.92 11.93
N LYS A 63 -9.97 12.04 11.11
CA LYS A 63 -11.41 11.73 11.14
C LYS A 63 -11.79 10.57 12.06
N ARG A 64 -10.93 10.17 13.01
CA ARG A 64 -11.20 9.11 14.00
C ARG A 64 -10.83 9.49 15.42
#